data_AF-A0A2D4HS78-F1
#
_entry.id   AF-A0A2D4HS78-F1
#
_cell.length_a   1.000
_cell.length_b   1.000
_cell.length_c   1.000
_cell.angle_alpha   90.00
_cell.angle_beta   90.00
_cell.angle_gamma   90.00
#
_symmetry.space_group_name_H-M   'P 1'
#
loop_
_entity.id
_entity.type
_entity.pdbx_description
1 polymer ?
#
loop_
_entity_poly.entity_id
_entity_poly.type
_entity_poly.pdbx_seq_one_letter_code
_entity_poly.pdbx_strand_id
1 'polypeptide(L)'
;GKNGGYIRKITPTATEALAPKPSLTQQKLQADLQQAFFHNQSPSLRRTVEFVAERIGSNCVKHIKATLVAELVKRAEVILQDAMKAEDGNYDKLLDAVCSQLYQEGAQALIQGKEFCRKKVPEAVKILLPEETSAAVLNCAANIAVGLAIEKACSWLSTNIAALIKREVKATFSRMLKVQMLSQSSANEIILKKDCPPNCQHQTAFPSQIISEIKAQEKKMKKCGLLTWKACWEG
;
A
#
# COMPACT_ATOMS: atom_id res chain seq x y z
N GLY A 1 53.35 27.77 47.30
CA GLY A 1 53.70 27.47 45.90
C GLY A 1 53.07 26.15 45.48
N LYS A 2 52.38 26.18 44.34
CA LYS A 2 52.01 25.10 43.39
C LYS A 2 51.15 23.92 43.86
N ASN A 3 49.86 24.04 43.52
CA ASN A 3 48.87 22.96 43.38
C ASN A 3 49.19 22.11 42.13
N GLY A 4 49.24 20.79 42.29
CA GLY A 4 49.37 19.82 41.18
C GLY A 4 48.25 18.80 41.23
N GLY A 5 47.07 19.15 40.71
CA GLY A 5 45.94 18.23 40.57
C GLY A 5 46.16 17.29 39.38
N TYR A 6 46.15 15.99 39.63
CA TYR A 6 46.34 14.94 38.64
C TYR A 6 45.10 14.81 37.74
N ILE A 7 45.19 15.32 36.51
CA ILE A 7 44.14 15.17 35.48
C ILE A 7 44.23 13.75 34.92
N ARG A 8 43.22 12.92 35.21
CA ARG A 8 43.04 11.63 34.53
C ARG A 8 42.28 11.90 33.23
N LYS A 9 42.97 11.79 32.09
CA LYS A 9 42.36 11.81 30.75
C LYS A 9 41.40 10.63 30.64
N ILE A 10 40.12 10.92 30.40
CA ILE A 10 39.13 9.91 30.02
C ILE A 10 39.04 9.96 28.50
N THR A 11 39.54 8.94 27.82
CA THR A 11 39.31 8.74 26.39
C THR A 11 37.89 8.21 26.22
N PRO A 12 36.98 8.90 25.51
CA PRO A 12 35.71 8.28 25.14
C PRO A 12 35.98 7.26 24.03
N THR A 13 36.02 5.98 24.39
CA THR A 13 35.98 4.89 23.42
C THR A 13 34.59 4.84 22.80
N ALA A 14 34.48 5.29 21.56
CA ALA A 14 33.29 5.10 20.74
C ALA A 14 33.27 3.65 20.25
N THR A 15 32.46 2.81 20.88
CA THR A 15 32.10 1.48 20.37
C THR A 15 30.87 1.66 19.48
N GLU A 16 31.02 1.42 18.18
CA GLU A 16 29.90 1.23 17.25
C GLU A 16 29.12 -0.03 17.66
N ALA A 17 28.20 0.12 18.61
CA ALA A 17 27.24 -0.90 18.94
C ALA A 17 26.01 -0.69 18.06
N LEU A 18 25.70 -1.71 17.25
CA LEU A 18 24.37 -1.97 16.69
C LEU A 18 23.30 -1.48 17.67
N ALA A 19 22.61 -0.40 17.32
CA ALA A 19 21.80 0.39 18.25
C ALA A 19 20.84 -0.53 19.03
N PRO A 20 21.06 -0.72 20.35
CA PRO A 20 20.15 -1.48 21.19
C PRO A 20 18.78 -0.81 21.16
N LYS A 21 17.71 -1.61 21.20
CA LYS A 21 16.35 -1.08 21.34
C LYS A 21 16.32 -0.17 22.59
N PRO A 22 15.89 1.10 22.47
CA PRO A 22 16.01 2.06 23.56
C PRO A 22 15.25 1.55 24.78
N SER A 23 15.88 1.62 25.95
CA SER A 23 15.25 1.22 27.20
C SER A 23 14.04 2.11 27.50
N LEU A 24 13.09 1.64 28.33
CA LEU A 24 11.94 2.44 28.75
C LEU A 24 12.36 3.80 29.33
N THR A 25 13.47 3.83 30.08
CA THR A 25 14.07 5.05 30.62
C THR A 25 14.54 6.00 29.52
N GLN A 26 15.18 5.48 28.45
CA GLN A 26 15.62 6.30 27.31
C GLN A 26 14.44 6.85 26.50
N GLN A 27 13.39 6.06 26.31
CA GLN A 27 12.17 6.53 25.62
C GLN A 27 11.49 7.65 26.41
N LYS A 28 11.37 7.51 27.73
CA LYS A 28 10.80 8.54 28.60
C LYS A 28 11.63 9.82 28.55
N LEU A 29 12.96 9.71 28.67
CA LEU A 29 13.86 10.85 28.54
C LEU A 29 13.71 11.55 27.18
N GLN A 30 13.58 10.79 26.10
CA GLN A 30 13.37 11.35 24.77
C GLN A 30 12.04 12.12 24.67
N ALA A 31 10.95 11.58 25.24
CA ALA A 31 9.66 12.25 25.28
C ALA A 31 9.73 13.56 26.09
N ASP A 32 10.41 13.56 27.24
CA ASP A 32 10.59 14.75 28.08
C ASP A 32 11.39 15.83 27.33
N LEU A 33 12.45 15.45 26.60
CA LEU A 33 13.24 16.37 25.76
C LEU A 33 12.42 16.96 24.60
N GLN A 34 11.58 16.15 23.96
CA GLN A 34 10.69 16.62 22.89
C GLN A 34 9.64 17.61 23.44
N GLN A 35 9.07 17.31 24.60
CA GLN A 35 8.13 18.19 25.27
C GLN A 35 8.78 19.53 25.65
N ALA A 36 10.00 19.49 26.21
CA ALA A 36 10.77 20.68 26.53
C ALA A 36 11.11 21.51 25.28
N PHE A 37 11.49 20.84 24.17
CA PHE A 37 11.70 21.51 22.88
C PHE A 37 10.45 22.28 22.46
N PHE A 38 9.28 21.63 22.41
CA PHE A 38 8.06 22.30 21.96
C PHE A 38 7.53 23.34 22.96
N HIS A 39 7.90 23.29 24.23
CA HIS A 39 7.56 24.34 25.20
C HIS A 39 8.26 25.66 24.87
N ASN A 40 9.46 25.58 24.30
CA ASN A 40 10.27 26.73 23.89
C ASN A 40 9.95 27.21 22.46
N GLN A 41 8.95 26.63 21.79
CA GLN A 41 8.61 26.91 20.40
C GLN A 41 7.16 27.38 20.28
N SER A 42 6.83 27.98 19.14
CA SER A 42 5.43 28.38 18.90
C SER A 42 4.51 27.15 18.82
N PRO A 43 3.25 27.25 19.30
CA PRO A 43 2.28 26.16 19.16
C PRO A 43 2.06 25.71 17.70
N SER A 44 2.24 26.62 16.74
CA SER A 44 2.13 26.35 15.31
C SER A 44 3.19 25.37 14.80
N LEU A 45 4.42 25.43 15.34
CA LEU A 45 5.48 24.47 14.98
C LEU A 45 5.07 23.04 15.38
N ARG A 46 4.55 22.87 16.60
CA ARG A 46 4.09 21.57 17.09
C ARG A 46 3.00 20.99 16.19
N ARG A 47 1.97 21.80 15.88
CA ARG A 47 0.88 21.36 14.98
C ARG A 47 1.39 20.98 13.60
N THR A 48 2.39 21.70 13.08
CA THR A 48 3.00 21.39 11.78
C THR A 48 3.73 20.06 11.81
N VAL A 49 4.52 19.80 12.87
CA VAL A 49 5.20 18.51 13.06
C VAL A 49 4.20 17.35 13.15
N GLU A 50 3.15 17.50 13.96
CA GLU A 50 2.08 16.50 14.09
C GLU A 50 1.36 16.26 12.76
N PHE A 51 1.02 17.33 12.04
CA PHE A 51 0.39 17.26 10.72
C PHE A 51 1.27 16.50 9.71
N VAL A 52 2.56 16.84 9.62
CA VAL A 52 3.49 16.16 8.72
C VAL A 52 3.60 14.68 9.07
N ALA A 53 3.75 14.36 10.36
CA ALA A 53 3.84 12.97 10.80
C ALA A 53 2.58 12.17 10.41
N GLU A 54 1.40 12.75 10.59
CA GLU A 54 0.12 12.12 10.23
C GLU A 54 0.00 11.89 8.71
N ARG A 55 0.30 12.92 7.92
CA ARG A 55 0.20 12.85 6.46
C ARG A 55 1.21 11.87 5.87
N ILE A 56 2.47 11.96 6.28
CA ILE A 56 3.53 11.10 5.76
C ILE A 56 3.34 9.66 6.24
N GLY A 57 2.90 9.44 7.48
CA GLY A 57 2.56 8.10 7.98
C GLY A 57 1.48 7.42 7.12
N SER A 58 0.40 8.13 6.78
CA SER A 58 -0.63 7.62 5.88
C SER A 58 -0.11 7.36 4.45
N ASN A 59 0.70 8.29 3.93
CA ASN A 59 1.28 8.15 2.59
C ASN A 59 2.26 6.97 2.51
N CYS A 60 3.00 6.69 3.58
CA CYS A 60 3.87 5.53 3.70
C CYS A 60 3.07 4.23 3.52
N VAL A 61 1.96 4.07 4.25
CA VAL A 61 1.09 2.89 4.11
C VAL A 61 0.56 2.74 2.68
N LYS A 62 0.09 3.83 2.07
CA LYS A 62 -0.38 3.82 0.67
C LYS A 62 0.74 3.43 -0.29
N HIS A 63 1.95 3.94 -0.08
CA HIS A 63 3.12 3.62 -0.88
C HIS A 63 3.45 2.14 -0.79
N ILE A 64 3.57 1.57 0.42
CA ILE A 64 3.85 0.15 0.63
C ILE A 64 2.78 -0.74 -0.03
N LYS A 65 1.50 -0.34 0.04
CA LYS A 65 0.43 -1.05 -0.68
C LYS A 65 0.64 -1.03 -2.19
N ALA A 66 0.96 0.14 -2.74
CA ALA A 66 1.12 0.34 -4.17
C ALA A 66 2.41 -0.24 -4.76
N THR A 67 3.44 -0.45 -3.93
CA THR A 67 4.73 -1.01 -4.35
C THR A 67 4.87 -2.46 -3.90
N LEU A 68 5.28 -2.68 -2.66
CA LEU A 68 5.63 -4.00 -2.13
C LEU A 68 4.46 -4.99 -2.22
N VAL A 69 3.26 -4.60 -1.74
CA VAL A 69 2.12 -5.53 -1.75
C VAL A 69 1.70 -5.86 -3.17
N ALA A 70 1.66 -4.86 -4.07
CA ALA A 70 1.34 -5.09 -5.48
C ALA A 70 2.34 -6.04 -6.16
N GLU A 71 3.63 -5.90 -5.86
CA GLU A 71 4.67 -6.79 -6.38
C GLU A 71 4.53 -8.23 -5.86
N LEU A 72 4.30 -8.38 -4.55
CA LEU A 72 4.08 -9.69 -3.93
C LEU A 72 2.84 -10.39 -4.51
N VAL A 73 1.75 -9.66 -4.71
CA VAL A 73 0.52 -10.19 -5.31
C VAL A 73 0.74 -10.60 -6.76
N LYS A 74 1.52 -9.83 -7.53
CA LYS A 74 1.88 -10.20 -8.90
C LYS A 74 2.72 -11.48 -8.95
N ARG A 75 3.66 -11.67 -8.02
CA ARG A 75 4.39 -12.94 -7.88
C ARG A 75 3.46 -14.10 -7.51
N ALA A 76 2.54 -13.87 -6.58
CA ALA A 76 1.54 -14.85 -6.18
C ALA A 76 0.70 -15.31 -7.37
N GLU A 77 0.27 -14.37 -8.21
CA GLU A 77 -0.52 -14.64 -9.41
C GLU A 77 0.20 -15.61 -10.35
N VAL A 78 1.49 -15.40 -10.61
CA VAL A 78 2.29 -16.31 -11.47
C VAL A 78 2.35 -17.72 -10.88
N ILE A 79 2.67 -17.84 -9.59
CA ILE A 79 2.75 -19.13 -8.90
C ILE A 79 1.40 -19.87 -8.97
N LEU A 80 0.30 -19.15 -8.71
CA LEU A 80 -1.03 -19.71 -8.74
C LEU A 80 -1.47 -20.09 -10.16
N GLN A 81 -1.11 -19.31 -11.18
CA GLN A 81 -1.39 -19.64 -12.58
C GLN A 81 -0.72 -20.94 -13.00
N ASP A 82 0.54 -21.17 -12.60
CA ASP A 82 1.26 -22.38 -12.96
C ASP A 82 0.70 -23.62 -12.24
N ALA A 83 0.31 -23.47 -10.98
CA ALA A 83 -0.36 -24.55 -10.24
C ALA A 83 -1.73 -24.92 -10.82
N MET A 84 -2.50 -23.96 -11.33
CA MET A 84 -3.77 -24.24 -12.01
C MET A 84 -3.60 -25.04 -13.30
N LYS A 85 -2.45 -24.93 -13.98
CA LYS A 85 -2.13 -25.77 -15.15
C LYS A 85 -1.73 -27.19 -14.76
N ALA A 86 -1.27 -27.40 -13.53
CA ALA A 86 -0.80 -28.68 -13.03
C ALA A 86 -1.93 -29.59 -12.48
N GLU A 87 -3.20 -29.15 -12.55
CA GLU A 87 -4.42 -29.90 -12.17
C GLU A 87 -4.42 -30.55 -10.78
N ASP A 88 -3.65 -30.04 -9.81
CA ASP A 88 -3.69 -30.54 -8.43
C ASP A 88 -4.82 -29.85 -7.64
N GLY A 89 -5.84 -30.62 -7.28
CA GLY A 89 -7.16 -30.15 -6.84
C GLY A 89 -7.25 -29.55 -5.44
N ASN A 90 -6.13 -29.16 -4.80
CA ASN A 90 -6.15 -28.58 -3.45
C ASN A 90 -5.69 -27.11 -3.42
N TYR A 91 -6.54 -26.24 -3.98
CA TYR A 91 -6.29 -24.80 -4.06
C TYR A 91 -6.17 -24.11 -2.70
N ASP A 92 -6.86 -24.58 -1.66
CA ASP A 92 -6.78 -23.97 -0.32
C ASP A 92 -5.40 -24.18 0.33
N LYS A 93 -4.84 -25.39 0.25
CA LYS A 93 -3.47 -25.66 0.73
C LYS A 93 -2.42 -24.85 -0.04
N LEU A 94 -2.60 -24.73 -1.35
CA LEU A 94 -1.73 -23.92 -2.20
C LEU A 94 -1.77 -22.44 -1.80
N LEU A 95 -2.96 -21.87 -1.61
CA LEU A 95 -3.13 -20.48 -1.19
C LEU A 95 -2.44 -20.20 0.15
N ASP A 96 -2.61 -21.09 1.13
CA ASP A 96 -1.97 -20.91 2.44
C ASP A 96 -0.44 -21.05 2.35
N ALA A 97 0.08 -21.95 1.51
CA ALA A 97 1.52 -22.06 1.25
C ALA A 97 2.10 -20.79 0.62
N VAL A 98 1.46 -20.28 -0.44
CA VAL A 98 1.86 -19.04 -1.12
C VAL A 98 1.79 -17.84 -0.17
N CYS A 99 0.70 -17.71 0.60
CA CYS A 99 0.57 -16.63 1.58
C CYS A 99 1.67 -16.68 2.64
N SER A 100 2.02 -17.87 3.13
CA SER A 100 3.08 -18.06 4.14
C SER A 100 4.44 -17.62 3.63
N GLN A 101 4.78 -17.93 2.38
CA GLN A 101 6.00 -17.45 1.73
C GLN A 101 6.01 -15.91 1.64
N LEU A 102 4.92 -15.33 1.15
CA LEU A 102 4.84 -13.88 0.94
C LEU A 102 4.82 -13.08 2.24
N TYR A 103 4.42 -13.66 3.38
CA TYR A 103 4.51 -12.98 4.67
C TYR A 103 5.95 -12.73 5.13
N GLN A 104 6.87 -13.66 4.84
CA GLN A 104 8.28 -13.47 5.17
C GLN A 104 8.86 -12.30 4.37
N GLU A 105 8.51 -12.21 3.09
CA GLU A 105 8.89 -11.09 2.22
C GLU A 105 8.16 -9.79 2.62
N GLY A 106 6.91 -9.89 3.08
CA GLY A 106 6.11 -8.81 3.62
C GLY A 106 6.72 -8.12 4.84
N ALA A 107 7.63 -8.79 5.57
CA ALA A 107 8.38 -8.18 6.66
C ALA A 107 9.22 -6.96 6.21
N GLN A 108 9.59 -6.91 4.91
CA GLN A 108 10.27 -5.76 4.31
C GLN A 108 9.43 -4.47 4.36
N ALA A 109 8.12 -4.56 4.55
CA ALA A 109 7.24 -3.40 4.71
C ALA A 109 7.72 -2.46 5.83
N LEU A 110 8.24 -3.00 6.93
CA LEU A 110 8.70 -2.19 8.05
C LEU A 110 10.01 -1.48 7.76
N ILE A 111 10.90 -2.12 7.00
CA ILE A 111 12.18 -1.54 6.60
C ILE A 111 11.93 -0.43 5.58
N GLN A 112 11.20 -0.74 4.51
CA GLN A 112 10.84 0.23 3.48
C GLN A 112 10.00 1.39 4.05
N GLY A 113 9.10 1.10 4.99
CA GLY A 113 8.29 2.13 5.64
C GLY A 113 9.13 3.12 6.46
N LYS A 114 10.17 2.64 7.16
CA LYS A 114 11.12 3.50 7.88
C LYS A 114 11.90 4.39 6.92
N GLU A 115 12.43 3.82 5.85
CA GLU A 115 13.19 4.57 4.84
C GLU A 115 12.33 5.61 4.13
N PHE A 116 11.08 5.26 3.81
CA PHE A 116 10.12 6.20 3.25
C PHE A 116 9.93 7.42 4.16
N CYS A 117 9.69 7.21 5.45
CA CYS A 117 9.49 8.30 6.41
C CYS A 117 10.77 9.14 6.60
N ARG A 118 11.95 8.50 6.72
CA ARG A 118 13.24 9.20 6.85
C ARG A 118 13.54 10.11 5.67
N LYS A 119 13.14 9.70 4.46
CA LYS A 119 13.31 10.51 3.25
C LYS A 119 12.26 11.61 3.14
N LYS A 120 10.99 11.29 3.33
CA LYS A 120 9.86 12.18 2.99
C LYS A 120 9.52 13.20 4.05
N VAL A 121 9.76 12.91 5.32
CA VAL A 121 9.44 13.87 6.39
C VAL A 121 10.32 15.11 6.34
N PRO A 122 11.66 15.04 6.24
CA PRO A 122 12.49 16.25 6.19
C PRO A 122 12.16 17.16 5.00
N GLU A 123 11.87 16.58 3.83
CA GLU A 123 11.39 17.30 2.65
C GLU A 123 10.11 18.09 2.97
N ALA A 124 9.12 17.44 3.60
CA ALA A 124 7.84 18.06 3.93
C ALA A 124 7.96 19.15 5.01
N VAL A 125 8.75 18.92 6.06
CA VAL A 125 8.99 19.89 7.12
C VAL A 125 9.66 21.15 6.57
N LYS A 126 10.65 21.00 5.69
CA LYS A 126 11.34 22.13 5.05
C LYS A 126 10.41 23.00 4.20
N ILE A 127 9.42 22.39 3.53
CA ILE A 127 8.45 23.12 2.70
C ILE A 127 7.44 23.89 3.55
N LEU A 128 7.04 23.35 4.70
CA LEU A 128 5.95 23.92 5.50
C LEU A 128 6.43 24.94 6.54
N LEU A 129 7.71 24.94 6.90
CA LEU A 129 8.27 25.89 7.84
C LEU A 129 8.87 27.10 7.13
N PRO A 130 8.83 28.30 7.75
CA PRO A 130 9.43 29.50 7.18
C PRO A 130 10.93 29.32 6.89
N GLU A 131 11.43 29.96 5.84
CA GLU A 131 12.85 29.92 5.45
C GLU A 131 13.78 30.48 6.53
N GLU A 132 13.29 31.46 7.30
CA GLU A 132 13.98 32.06 8.45
C GLU A 132 14.10 31.12 9.67
N THR A 133 13.48 29.94 9.63
CA THR A 133 13.57 28.98 10.73
C THR A 133 15.00 28.48 10.84
N SER A 134 15.61 28.61 12.02
CA SER A 134 16.99 28.18 12.23
C SER A 134 17.19 26.70 11.90
N ALA A 135 18.37 26.38 11.35
CA ALA A 135 18.70 25.00 10.97
C ALA A 135 18.57 24.01 12.15
N ALA A 136 18.88 24.45 13.38
CA ALA A 136 18.73 23.64 14.57
C ALA A 136 17.25 23.29 14.87
N VAL A 137 16.35 24.27 14.76
CA VAL A 137 14.91 24.06 14.96
C VAL A 137 14.33 23.20 13.85
N LEU A 138 14.72 23.44 12.59
CA LEU A 138 14.32 22.62 11.44
C LEU A 138 14.72 21.15 11.62
N ASN A 139 15.99 20.90 11.95
CA ASN A 139 16.50 19.54 12.13
C ASN A 139 15.82 18.84 13.32
N CYS A 140 15.62 19.54 14.43
CA CYS A 140 14.93 18.98 15.59
C CYS A 140 13.47 18.63 15.24
N ALA A 141 12.73 19.56 14.65
CA ALA A 141 11.35 19.35 14.21
C ALA A 141 11.23 18.20 13.21
N ALA A 142 12.14 18.11 12.23
CA ALA A 142 12.18 17.01 11.26
C ALA A 142 12.44 15.66 11.93
N ASN A 143 13.41 15.58 12.85
CA ASN A 143 13.73 14.34 13.56
C ASN A 143 12.57 13.84 14.42
N ILE A 144 11.87 14.75 15.11
CA ILE A 144 10.67 14.41 15.88
C ILE A 144 9.57 13.92 14.95
N ALA A 145 9.31 14.65 13.86
CA ALA A 145 8.31 14.26 12.87
C ALA A 145 8.62 12.89 12.23
N VAL A 146 9.90 12.58 11.97
CA VAL A 146 10.33 11.27 11.44
C VAL A 146 9.97 10.17 12.43
N GLY A 147 10.30 10.35 13.71
CA GLY A 147 9.98 9.39 14.76
C GLY A 147 8.48 9.09 14.83
N LEU A 148 7.66 10.14 14.88
CA LEU A 148 6.21 10.03 14.94
C LEU A 148 5.61 9.37 13.67
N ALA A 149 6.11 9.72 12.49
CA ALA A 149 5.66 9.12 11.23
C ALA A 149 6.01 7.63 11.15
N ILE A 150 7.22 7.25 11.58
CA ILE A 150 7.65 5.85 11.64
C ILE A 150 6.78 5.08 12.62
N GLU A 151 6.56 5.60 13.83
CA GLU A 151 5.74 4.95 14.84
C GLU A 151 4.34 4.64 14.29
N LYS A 152 3.67 5.65 13.71
CA LYS A 152 2.33 5.49 13.13
C LYS A 152 2.32 4.49 11.97
N ALA A 153 3.20 4.66 10.98
CA ALA A 153 3.21 3.82 9.80
C ALA A 153 3.60 2.37 10.13
N CYS A 154 4.69 2.17 10.88
CA CYS A 154 5.18 0.83 11.21
C CYS A 154 4.29 0.10 12.20
N SER A 155 3.66 0.80 13.15
CA SER A 155 2.63 0.21 14.01
C SER A 155 1.50 -0.36 13.14
N TRP A 156 0.93 0.45 12.25
CA TRP A 156 -0.13 0.00 11.35
C TRP A 156 0.30 -1.16 10.44
N LEU A 157 1.47 -1.05 9.80
CA LEU A 157 1.99 -2.08 8.90
C LEU A 157 2.20 -3.40 9.62
N SER A 158 2.79 -3.38 10.83
CA SER A 158 3.07 -4.58 11.61
C SER A 158 1.79 -5.38 11.93
N THR A 159 0.68 -4.68 12.18
CA THR A 159 -0.61 -5.30 12.50
C THR A 159 -1.36 -5.75 11.24
N ASN A 160 -1.18 -5.08 10.11
CA ASN A 160 -2.08 -5.24 8.96
C ASN A 160 -1.44 -5.92 7.74
N ILE A 161 -0.11 -5.95 7.60
CA ILE A 161 0.54 -6.34 6.35
C ILE A 161 0.20 -7.77 5.90
N ALA A 162 0.19 -8.73 6.81
CA ALA A 162 -0.16 -10.12 6.50
C ALA A 162 -1.61 -10.25 6.02
N ALA A 163 -2.55 -9.61 6.71
CA ALA A 163 -3.96 -9.62 6.34
C ALA A 163 -4.22 -8.96 4.98
N LEU A 164 -3.48 -7.89 4.66
CA LEU A 164 -3.55 -7.24 3.35
C LEU A 164 -3.06 -8.15 2.23
N ILE A 165 -1.88 -8.76 2.40
CA ILE A 165 -1.31 -9.70 1.43
C ILE A 165 -2.31 -10.85 1.19
N LYS A 166 -2.82 -11.49 2.26
CA LYS A 166 -3.80 -12.59 2.15
C LYS A 166 -5.02 -12.18 1.35
N ARG A 167 -5.58 -11.01 1.66
CA ARG A 167 -6.79 -10.49 1.03
C ARG A 167 -6.58 -10.24 -0.46
N GLU A 168 -5.51 -9.57 -0.83
CA GLU A 168 -5.21 -9.20 -2.22
C GLU A 168 -4.85 -10.44 -3.07
N VAL A 169 -4.11 -11.40 -2.50
CA VAL A 169 -3.82 -12.70 -3.13
C VAL A 169 -5.11 -13.48 -3.36
N LYS A 170 -5.96 -13.64 -2.33
CA LYS A 170 -7.24 -14.35 -2.46
C LYS A 170 -8.18 -13.69 -3.46
N ALA A 171 -8.24 -12.35 -3.48
CA ALA A 171 -9.03 -11.61 -4.45
C ALA A 171 -8.53 -11.85 -5.88
N THR A 172 -7.21 -11.84 -6.08
CA THR A 172 -6.58 -12.11 -7.38
C THR A 172 -6.86 -13.53 -7.84
N PHE A 173 -6.66 -14.52 -6.98
CA PHE A 173 -6.94 -15.91 -7.28
C PHE A 173 -8.43 -16.15 -7.63
N SER A 174 -9.35 -15.55 -6.88
CA SER A 174 -10.78 -15.65 -7.16
C SER A 174 -11.15 -15.08 -8.54
N ARG A 175 -10.46 -14.01 -8.99
CA ARG A 175 -10.63 -13.48 -10.35
C ARG A 175 -10.13 -14.45 -11.40
N MET A 176 -8.98 -15.09 -11.17
CA MET A 176 -8.39 -16.08 -12.09
C MET A 176 -9.32 -17.29 -12.27
N LEU A 177 -9.86 -17.86 -11.19
CA LEU A 177 -10.82 -18.96 -11.25
C LEU A 177 -12.05 -18.60 -12.09
N LYS A 178 -12.62 -17.40 -11.90
CA LYS A 178 -13.76 -16.93 -12.70
C LYS A 178 -13.43 -16.82 -14.19
N VAL A 179 -12.26 -16.30 -14.55
CA VAL A 179 -11.81 -16.20 -15.94
C VAL A 179 -11.65 -17.57 -16.59
N GLN A 180 -11.12 -18.55 -15.86
CA GLN A 180 -11.03 -19.92 -16.36
C GLN A 180 -12.41 -20.56 -16.59
N MET A 181 -13.34 -20.42 -15.65
CA MET A 181 -14.70 -20.95 -15.78
C MET A 181 -15.42 -20.36 -17.00
N LEU A 182 -15.28 -19.06 -17.25
CA LEU A 182 -15.85 -18.39 -18.43
C LEU A 182 -15.21 -18.86 -19.76
N SER A 183 -13.91 -19.19 -19.72
CA SER A 183 -13.18 -19.71 -20.87
C SER A 183 -13.61 -21.14 -21.21
N GLN A 184 -13.88 -21.97 -20.19
CA GLN A 184 -14.42 -23.33 -20.36
C GLN A 184 -15.89 -23.34 -20.78
N SER A 185 -16.72 -22.41 -20.28
CA SER A 185 -18.13 -22.30 -20.69
C SER A 185 -18.28 -21.81 -22.14
N SER A 186 -17.40 -20.93 -22.62
CA SER A 186 -17.38 -20.50 -24.02
C SER A 186 -16.94 -21.62 -24.97
N ALA A 187 -16.11 -22.57 -24.49
CA ALA A 187 -15.77 -23.78 -25.25
C ALA A 187 -16.96 -24.74 -25.33
N ASN A 188 -17.78 -24.83 -24.28
CA ASN A 188 -19.00 -25.65 -24.27
C ASN A 188 -20.18 -25.01 -25.00
N GLU A 189 -20.26 -23.69 -25.14
CA GLU A 189 -21.29 -23.03 -25.97
C GLU A 189 -21.11 -23.29 -27.48
N ILE A 190 -19.91 -23.68 -27.93
CA ILE A 190 -19.69 -24.10 -29.33
C ILE A 190 -20.38 -25.45 -29.61
N ILE A 191 -20.69 -26.25 -28.59
CA ILE A 191 -21.35 -27.56 -28.73
C ILE A 191 -22.89 -27.46 -28.67
N LEU A 192 -23.46 -26.30 -28.32
CA LEU A 192 -24.91 -26.09 -28.27
C LEU A 192 -25.42 -25.07 -29.29
N LYS A 193 -24.83 -25.02 -30.50
CA LYS A 193 -25.57 -24.56 -31.68
C LYS A 193 -26.67 -25.58 -32.01
N LYS A 194 -27.82 -25.48 -31.34
CA LYS A 194 -29.07 -26.02 -31.90
C LYS A 194 -29.44 -25.12 -33.08
N ASP A 195 -28.88 -25.44 -34.24
CA ASP A 195 -29.37 -24.89 -35.50
C ASP A 195 -30.87 -25.22 -35.63
N CYS A 196 -31.71 -24.21 -35.87
CA CYS A 196 -33.13 -24.44 -36.17
C CYS A 196 -33.17 -25.29 -37.46
N PRO A 197 -34.04 -26.31 -37.56
CA PRO A 197 -34.20 -27.05 -38.82
C PRO A 197 -34.46 -26.08 -39.99
N PRO A 198 -34.02 -26.41 -41.22
CA PRO A 198 -33.95 -25.48 -42.35
C PRO A 198 -35.29 -24.92 -42.86
N ASN A 199 -36.42 -25.25 -42.19
CA ASN A 199 -37.77 -24.81 -42.55
C ASN A 199 -38.48 -23.99 -41.45
N CYS A 200 -37.69 -23.36 -40.59
CA CYS A 200 -38.14 -22.58 -39.43
C CYS A 200 -38.50 -21.14 -39.85
N GLN A 201 -39.79 -20.76 -39.84
CA GLN A 201 -40.27 -19.41 -40.19
C GLN A 201 -40.25 -18.39 -39.01
N HIS A 202 -39.47 -18.64 -37.97
CA HIS A 202 -39.35 -17.69 -36.86
C HIS A 202 -38.37 -16.57 -37.22
N GLN A 203 -38.91 -15.42 -37.62
CA GLN A 203 -38.14 -14.21 -37.93
C GLN A 203 -37.94 -13.36 -36.65
N THR A 204 -37.52 -14.01 -35.56
CA THR A 204 -37.24 -13.32 -34.29
C THR A 204 -35.74 -13.27 -34.08
N ALA A 205 -35.15 -12.07 -34.12
CA ALA A 205 -33.74 -11.86 -33.86
C ALA A 205 -33.37 -12.41 -32.47
N PHE A 206 -32.23 -13.11 -32.39
CA PHE A 206 -31.75 -13.61 -31.10
C PHE A 206 -31.49 -12.43 -30.15
N PRO A 207 -31.76 -12.56 -28.84
CA PRO A 207 -31.49 -11.49 -27.88
C PRO A 207 -30.05 -10.96 -27.94
N SER A 208 -29.07 -11.83 -28.25
CA SER A 208 -27.67 -11.47 -28.45
C SER A 208 -27.43 -10.59 -29.68
N GLN A 209 -28.19 -10.78 -30.76
CA GLN A 209 -28.14 -9.94 -31.96
C GLN A 209 -28.72 -8.55 -31.67
N ILE A 210 -29.86 -8.50 -30.97
CA ILE A 210 -30.48 -7.24 -30.54
C ILE A 210 -29.54 -6.46 -29.63
N ILE A 211 -28.91 -7.13 -28.65
CA ILE A 211 -27.93 -6.50 -27.75
C ILE A 211 -26.70 -5.99 -28.51
N SER A 212 -26.23 -6.75 -29.51
CA SER A 212 -25.08 -6.36 -30.33
C SER A 212 -25.39 -5.15 -31.22
N GLU A 213 -26.60 -5.08 -31.78
CA GLU A 213 -27.07 -3.92 -32.52
C GLU A 213 -27.23 -2.69 -31.63
N ILE A 214 -27.83 -2.83 -30.44
CA ILE A 214 -27.94 -1.73 -29.47
C ILE A 214 -26.56 -1.19 -29.09
N LYS A 215 -25.59 -2.07 -28.79
CA LYS A 215 -24.21 -1.66 -28.49
C LYS A 215 -23.52 -0.99 -29.68
N ALA A 216 -23.76 -1.47 -30.90
CA ALA A 216 -23.21 -0.87 -32.11
C ALA A 216 -23.79 0.52 -32.38
N GLN A 217 -25.09 0.71 -32.12
CA GLN A 217 -25.77 2.01 -32.20
C GLN A 217 -25.27 2.97 -31.13
N GLU A 218 -25.11 2.51 -29.87
CA GLU A 218 -24.55 3.31 -28.79
C GLU A 218 -23.13 3.81 -29.12
N LYS A 219 -22.31 2.94 -29.73
CA LYS A 219 -20.95 3.27 -30.15
C LYS A 219 -20.95 4.29 -31.30
N LYS A 220 -21.90 4.18 -32.26
CA LYS A 220 -22.10 5.19 -33.32
C LYS A 220 -22.53 6.54 -32.74
N MET A 221 -23.47 6.55 -31.80
CA MET A 221 -23.95 7.78 -31.17
C MET A 221 -22.88 8.48 -30.31
N LYS A 222 -22.03 7.72 -29.60
CA LYS A 222 -20.85 8.26 -28.90
C LYS A 222 -19.84 8.87 -29.86
N LYS A 223 -19.65 8.26 -31.04
CA LYS A 223 -18.72 8.73 -32.07
C LYS A 223 -19.21 10.01 -32.79
N CYS A 224 -20.53 10.20 -32.88
CA CYS A 224 -21.15 11.42 -33.42
C CYS A 224 -21.40 12.52 -32.37
N GLY A 225 -20.95 12.36 -31.12
CA GLY A 225 -21.05 13.40 -30.09
C GLY A 225 -22.47 13.70 -29.58
N LEU A 226 -23.45 12.80 -29.80
CA LEU A 226 -24.87 13.07 -29.58
C LEU A 226 -25.45 12.56 -28.24
N LEU A 227 -24.63 12.16 -27.26
CA LEU A 227 -25.11 11.55 -26.02
C LEU A 227 -24.58 12.22 -24.75
N THR A 228 -25.34 13.19 -24.23
CA THR A 228 -25.34 13.58 -22.81
C THR A 228 -26.46 12.82 -22.09
N TRP A 229 -26.23 11.58 -21.67
CA TRP A 229 -27.20 10.81 -20.86
C TRP A 229 -27.11 11.22 -19.39
N LYS A 230 -27.99 12.12 -18.93
CA LYS A 230 -28.30 12.28 -17.50
C LYS A 230 -29.74 12.65 -17.16
N ALA A 231 -30.72 12.31 -18.01
CA ALA A 231 -32.14 12.43 -17.64
C ALA A 231 -32.96 11.45 -18.47
N CYS A 232 -33.46 10.39 -17.82
CA CYS A 232 -34.60 9.52 -18.19
C CYS A 232 -34.45 8.07 -17.67
N TRP A 233 -33.98 7.89 -16.43
CA TRP A 233 -34.18 6.63 -15.70
C TRP A 233 -34.53 6.90 -14.23
N GLU A 234 -35.43 7.84 -14.01
CA GLU A 234 -36.27 7.92 -12.81
C GLU A 234 -37.66 8.30 -13.29
N GLY A 235 -38.58 7.36 -13.16
CA GLY A 235 -39.96 7.36 -13.64
C GLY A 235 -40.52 5.96 -13.47
#